data_AF-A0A3M1QXH2-F1
#
_entry.id   AF-A0A3M1QXH2-F1
#
_cell.length_a   1.000
_cell.length_b   1.000
_cell.length_c   1.000
_cell.angle_alpha   90.00
_cell.angle_beta   90.00
_cell.angle_gamma   90.00
#
_symmetry.space_group_name_H-M   'P 1'
#
loop_
_entity.id
_entity.type
_entity.pdbx_description
1 polymer ?
#
loop_
_entity_poly.entity_id
_entity_poly.type
_entity_poly.pdbx_seq_one_letter_code
_entity_poly.pdbx_strand_id
1 'polypeptide(L)'
;RRHMRDSEVLQSHLECDKVQDPYSLRCAPQVHGAVRDALEHFCAVVERELNSVTDNPILFGGDDDASPTAISGGNFHGEPLALVLDYLAIALTDLANISERRTYLLLSGEDGLPLLLMQDTGVNSGFMLPQYTAAALLNEAKVLATPASTDSIPTSLGQEDHVSMGATAALKCYEVLDRVETVLAIEMMCGAQAIDYRAPLRPGAGPAAAHEVVRQHITHAEEDRQFGEDIRAALSLLRRDPELLAVAREPYAVDRG
;
A
#
# COMPACT_ATOMS: atom_id res chain seq x y z
N ARG A 1 13.87 -0.08 -12.05
CA ARG A 1 14.83 0.21 -13.15
C ARG A 1 14.36 1.36 -14.04
N ARG A 2 13.20 1.27 -14.71
CA ARG A 2 12.70 2.36 -15.60
C ARG A 2 12.60 3.73 -14.89
N HIS A 3 12.00 3.77 -13.70
CA HIS A 3 11.90 4.99 -12.89
C HIS A 3 13.25 5.62 -12.48
N MET A 4 14.33 4.85 -12.47
CA MET A 4 15.65 5.32 -12.03
C MET A 4 16.57 5.68 -13.21
N ARG A 5 16.04 5.68 -14.44
CA ARG A 5 16.80 6.12 -15.62
C ARG A 5 17.25 7.56 -15.42
N ASP A 6 18.48 7.84 -15.85
CA ASP A 6 19.10 9.17 -15.88
C ASP A 6 19.21 9.86 -14.51
N SER A 7 19.11 9.08 -13.41
CA SER A 7 19.26 9.60 -12.05
C SER A 7 20.69 10.00 -11.75
N GLU A 8 20.96 11.31 -11.67
CA GLU A 8 22.26 11.84 -11.24
C GLU A 8 22.54 11.54 -9.76
N VAL A 9 21.48 11.50 -8.94
CA VAL A 9 21.58 11.08 -7.54
C VAL A 9 22.08 9.63 -7.45
N LEU A 10 21.61 8.72 -8.31
CA LEU A 10 22.12 7.35 -8.30
C LEU A 10 23.59 7.30 -8.75
N GLN A 11 23.96 8.10 -9.75
CA GLN A 11 25.34 8.17 -10.25
C GLN A 11 26.30 8.72 -9.18
N SER A 12 25.87 9.66 -8.33
CA SER A 12 26.73 10.21 -7.27
C SER A 12 27.13 9.17 -6.20
N HIS A 13 26.45 8.02 -6.15
CA HIS A 13 26.77 6.93 -5.23
C HIS A 13 27.69 5.85 -5.82
N LEU A 14 28.14 5.98 -7.08
CA LEU A 14 29.03 4.99 -7.71
C LEU A 14 30.37 4.80 -6.98
N GLU A 15 30.90 5.87 -6.39
CA GLU A 15 32.18 5.88 -5.66
C GLU A 15 31.99 6.13 -4.16
N CYS A 16 30.82 5.79 -3.60
CA CYS A 16 30.58 5.96 -2.17
C CYS A 16 31.15 4.80 -1.33
N ASP A 17 31.47 5.07 -0.06
CA ASP A 17 32.03 4.09 0.87
C ASP A 17 31.02 2.99 1.30
N LYS A 18 29.74 3.14 0.93
CA LYS A 18 28.69 2.17 1.30
C LYS A 18 28.85 0.89 0.50
N VAL A 19 29.06 -0.22 1.22
CA VAL A 19 29.16 -1.56 0.62
C VAL A 19 27.79 -2.08 0.16
N GLN A 20 26.74 -1.83 0.95
CA GLN A 20 25.37 -2.26 0.65
C GLN A 20 24.33 -1.29 1.23
N ASP A 21 23.24 -1.11 0.50
CA ASP A 21 22.07 -0.39 1.01
C ASP A 21 21.30 -1.20 2.06
N PRO A 22 20.62 -0.51 3.01
CA PRO A 22 19.64 -1.13 3.90
C PRO A 22 18.55 -1.91 3.14
N TYR A 23 17.96 -2.90 3.79
CA TYR A 23 16.99 -3.80 3.16
C TYR A 23 15.73 -3.09 2.70
N SER A 24 15.34 -1.99 3.37
CA SER A 24 14.20 -1.18 2.97
C SER A 24 14.32 -0.58 1.56
N LEU A 25 15.55 -0.41 1.06
CA LEU A 25 15.86 -0.01 -0.30
C LEU A 25 16.15 -1.22 -1.18
N ARG A 26 17.06 -2.10 -0.75
CA ARG A 26 17.60 -3.18 -1.58
C ARG A 26 16.63 -4.33 -1.83
N CYS A 27 15.77 -4.62 -0.86
CA CYS A 27 14.78 -5.69 -0.93
C CYS A 27 13.41 -5.19 -1.43
N ALA A 28 13.31 -3.93 -1.87
CA ALA A 28 12.06 -3.39 -2.41
C ALA A 28 11.47 -4.26 -3.54
N PRO A 29 12.23 -4.82 -4.51
CA PRO A 29 11.67 -5.70 -5.53
C PRO A 29 11.02 -6.96 -4.97
N GLN A 30 11.64 -7.59 -3.96
CA GLN A 30 11.15 -8.82 -3.35
C GLN A 30 9.87 -8.56 -2.54
N VAL A 31 9.88 -7.52 -1.71
CA VAL A 31 8.72 -7.16 -0.87
C VAL A 31 7.56 -6.66 -1.75
N HIS A 32 7.81 -5.74 -2.67
CA HIS A 32 6.75 -5.22 -3.55
C HIS A 32 6.25 -6.29 -4.53
N GLY A 33 7.11 -7.25 -4.92
CA GLY A 33 6.74 -8.42 -5.71
C GLY A 33 5.75 -9.33 -4.96
N ALA A 34 6.06 -9.70 -3.72
CA ALA A 34 5.16 -10.52 -2.90
C ALA A 34 3.79 -9.85 -2.67
N VAL A 35 3.77 -8.53 -2.48
CA VAL A 35 2.51 -7.77 -2.33
C VAL A 35 1.71 -7.76 -3.64
N ARG A 36 2.39 -7.68 -4.80
CA ARG A 36 1.73 -7.80 -6.10
C ARG A 36 1.11 -9.18 -6.28
N ASP A 37 1.82 -10.24 -5.95
CA ASP A 37 1.31 -11.61 -6.05
C ASP A 37 0.05 -11.80 -5.18
N ALA A 38 0.05 -11.21 -3.97
CA ALA A 38 -1.13 -11.21 -3.10
C ALA A 38 -2.32 -10.46 -3.72
N LEU A 39 -2.08 -9.29 -4.33
CA LEU A 39 -3.11 -8.53 -5.05
C LEU A 39 -3.65 -9.29 -6.27
N GLU A 40 -2.79 -9.94 -7.04
CA GLU A 40 -3.19 -10.76 -8.19
C GLU A 40 -4.06 -11.94 -7.75
N HIS A 41 -3.69 -12.60 -6.65
CA HIS A 41 -4.51 -13.66 -6.07
C HIS A 41 -5.87 -13.15 -5.59
N PHE A 42 -5.90 -12.02 -4.88
CA PHE A 42 -7.13 -11.34 -4.48
C PHE A 42 -8.05 -11.04 -5.66
N CYS A 43 -7.53 -10.37 -6.69
CA CYS A 43 -8.29 -10.05 -7.89
C CYS A 43 -8.85 -11.32 -8.56
N ALA A 44 -8.03 -12.35 -8.71
CA ALA A 44 -8.46 -13.60 -9.34
C ALA A 44 -9.58 -14.32 -8.56
N VAL A 45 -9.56 -14.27 -7.22
CA VAL A 45 -10.62 -14.86 -6.38
C VAL A 45 -11.89 -14.01 -6.45
N VAL A 46 -11.77 -12.69 -6.33
CA VAL A 46 -12.92 -11.77 -6.43
C VAL A 46 -13.58 -11.85 -7.81
N GLU A 47 -12.81 -11.91 -8.89
CA GLU A 47 -13.33 -12.08 -10.24
C GLU A 47 -14.11 -13.39 -10.39
N ARG A 48 -13.62 -14.49 -9.81
CA ARG A 48 -14.39 -15.76 -9.81
C ARG A 48 -15.68 -15.64 -9.02
N GLU A 49 -15.63 -15.03 -7.83
CA GLU A 49 -16.79 -14.92 -6.96
C GLU A 49 -17.86 -13.97 -7.51
N LEU A 50 -17.46 -12.87 -8.16
CA LEU A 50 -18.40 -11.97 -8.85
C LEU A 50 -19.14 -12.66 -9.99
N ASN A 51 -18.58 -13.74 -10.55
CA ASN A 51 -19.16 -14.52 -11.63
C ASN A 51 -19.74 -15.87 -11.15
N SER A 52 -19.80 -16.12 -9.85
CA SER A 52 -20.35 -17.35 -9.28
C SER A 52 -21.82 -17.19 -8.89
N VAL A 53 -22.54 -18.32 -8.80
CA VAL A 53 -23.89 -18.38 -8.20
C VAL A 53 -23.70 -18.72 -6.73
N THR A 54 -23.84 -17.72 -5.86
CA THR A 54 -23.62 -17.83 -4.40
C THR A 54 -24.91 -18.04 -3.60
N ASP A 55 -26.08 -17.98 -4.24
CA ASP A 55 -27.36 -18.23 -3.58
C ASP A 55 -27.63 -19.74 -3.41
N ASN A 56 -28.66 -20.09 -2.64
CA ASN A 56 -29.08 -21.46 -2.39
C ASN A 56 -30.59 -21.57 -2.09
N PRO A 57 -31.33 -22.54 -2.66
CA PRO A 57 -30.86 -23.63 -3.54
C PRO A 57 -30.59 -23.18 -4.98
N ILE A 58 -29.77 -23.93 -5.70
CA ILE A 58 -29.49 -23.70 -7.11
C ILE A 58 -30.45 -24.54 -7.95
N LEU A 59 -31.10 -23.91 -8.92
CA LEU A 59 -31.98 -24.59 -9.88
C LEU A 59 -31.17 -25.04 -11.11
N PHE A 60 -31.26 -26.32 -11.44
CA PHE A 60 -30.67 -26.93 -12.62
C PHE A 60 -31.78 -27.36 -13.59
N GLY A 61 -31.77 -26.75 -14.78
CA GLY A 61 -32.76 -26.95 -15.85
C GLY A 61 -32.68 -25.75 -16.81
N GLY A 62 -33.03 -25.93 -18.08
CA GLY A 62 -33.14 -24.82 -19.03
C GLY A 62 -34.49 -24.10 -18.91
N ASP A 63 -34.64 -22.94 -19.57
CA ASP A 63 -35.89 -22.15 -19.56
C ASP A 63 -37.12 -22.96 -20.03
N ASP A 64 -36.91 -23.96 -20.88
CA ASP A 64 -37.95 -24.85 -21.43
C ASP A 64 -38.22 -26.10 -20.56
N ASP A 65 -37.51 -26.26 -19.44
CA ASP A 65 -37.63 -27.44 -18.59
C ASP A 65 -38.84 -27.32 -17.66
N ALA A 66 -39.87 -28.15 -17.90
CA ALA A 66 -41.12 -28.11 -17.15
C ALA A 66 -40.98 -28.54 -15.67
N SER A 67 -39.81 -29.09 -15.28
CA SER A 67 -39.53 -29.54 -13.92
C SER A 67 -38.04 -29.34 -13.57
N PRO A 68 -37.58 -28.10 -13.33
CA PRO A 68 -36.20 -27.87 -12.93
C PRO A 68 -35.87 -28.58 -11.62
N THR A 69 -34.64 -29.09 -11.51
CA THR A 69 -34.15 -29.76 -10.31
C THR A 69 -33.53 -28.76 -9.37
N ALA A 70 -34.05 -28.63 -8.14
CA ALA A 70 -33.43 -27.84 -7.10
C ALA A 70 -32.35 -28.66 -6.37
N ILE A 71 -31.12 -28.15 -6.31
CA ILE A 71 -30.02 -28.72 -5.55
C ILE A 71 -29.67 -27.76 -4.40
N SER A 72 -29.78 -28.25 -3.16
CA SER A 72 -29.28 -27.54 -1.99
C SER A 72 -27.79 -27.84 -1.81
N GLY A 73 -26.95 -26.80 -1.82
CA GLY A 73 -25.52 -26.82 -1.58
C GLY A 73 -25.09 -25.75 -0.58
N GLY A 74 -23.84 -25.29 -0.69
CA GLY A 74 -23.22 -24.36 0.26
C GLY A 74 -22.47 -23.21 -0.40
N ASN A 75 -22.85 -22.80 -1.62
CA ASN A 75 -22.13 -21.76 -2.37
C ASN A 75 -22.19 -20.37 -1.71
N PHE A 76 -23.07 -20.17 -0.72
CA PHE A 76 -23.11 -18.95 0.09
C PHE A 76 -21.94 -18.85 1.08
N HIS A 77 -21.17 -19.92 1.28
CA HIS A 77 -20.08 -19.93 2.26
C HIS A 77 -18.86 -19.17 1.71
N GLY A 78 -18.68 -17.92 2.14
CA GLY A 78 -17.64 -17.01 1.65
C GLY A 78 -16.21 -17.29 2.15
N GLU A 79 -15.83 -18.56 2.33
CA GLU A 79 -14.46 -18.95 2.73
C GLU A 79 -13.39 -18.49 1.72
N PRO A 80 -13.61 -18.63 0.40
CA PRO A 80 -12.61 -18.20 -0.59
C PRO A 80 -12.26 -16.71 -0.46
N LEU A 81 -13.28 -15.87 -0.24
CA LEU A 81 -13.10 -14.44 0.00
C LEU A 81 -12.41 -14.16 1.33
N ALA A 82 -12.83 -14.82 2.42
CA ALA A 82 -12.28 -14.58 3.75
C ALA A 82 -10.76 -14.78 3.80
N LEU A 83 -10.28 -15.92 3.28
CA LEU A 83 -8.87 -16.27 3.26
C LEU A 83 -8.03 -15.26 2.45
N VAL A 84 -8.52 -14.86 1.28
CA VAL A 84 -7.75 -13.98 0.40
C VAL A 84 -7.75 -12.54 0.89
N LEU A 85 -8.80 -12.09 1.59
CA LEU A 85 -8.87 -10.79 2.23
C LEU A 85 -7.89 -10.68 3.41
N ASP A 86 -7.80 -11.71 4.25
CA ASP A 86 -6.81 -11.74 5.33
C ASP A 86 -5.38 -11.83 4.77
N TYR A 87 -5.15 -12.61 3.71
CA TYR A 87 -3.86 -12.64 3.03
C TYR A 87 -3.47 -11.26 2.48
N LEU A 88 -4.41 -10.55 1.86
CA LEU A 88 -4.19 -9.20 1.35
C LEU A 88 -3.89 -8.21 2.49
N ALA A 89 -4.62 -8.27 3.60
CA ALA A 89 -4.39 -7.42 4.77
C ALA A 89 -2.96 -7.60 5.32
N ILE A 90 -2.46 -8.85 5.39
CA ILE A 90 -1.09 -9.15 5.80
C ILE A 90 -0.08 -8.55 4.81
N ALA A 91 -0.29 -8.74 3.50
CA ALA A 91 0.61 -8.22 2.48
C ALA A 91 0.67 -6.69 2.47
N LEU A 92 -0.48 -6.01 2.56
CA LEU A 92 -0.54 -4.54 2.62
C LEU A 92 0.15 -3.99 3.87
N THR A 93 0.02 -4.69 5.00
CA THR A 93 0.72 -4.30 6.24
C THR A 93 2.24 -4.38 6.08
N ASP A 94 2.76 -5.39 5.38
CA ASP A 94 4.19 -5.50 5.09
C ASP A 94 4.68 -4.40 4.13
N LEU A 95 3.85 -4.00 3.16
CA LEU A 95 4.13 -2.86 2.29
C LEU A 95 4.32 -1.56 3.09
N ALA A 96 3.43 -1.29 4.05
CA ALA A 96 3.57 -0.12 4.93
C ALA A 96 4.80 -0.26 5.86
N ASN A 97 5.15 -1.47 6.27
CA ASN A 97 6.33 -1.70 7.11
C ASN A 97 7.62 -1.29 6.39
N ILE A 98 7.81 -1.75 5.15
CA ILE A 98 9.00 -1.35 4.38
C ILE A 98 9.00 0.14 4.04
N SER A 99 7.82 0.73 3.80
CA SER A 99 7.64 2.17 3.56
C SER A 99 8.04 3.03 4.77
N GLU A 100 7.58 2.65 5.96
CA GLU A 100 7.92 3.38 7.18
C GLU A 100 9.41 3.28 7.50
N ARG A 101 10.06 2.13 7.23
CA ARG A 101 11.52 2.00 7.33
C ARG A 101 12.29 2.89 6.34
N ARG A 102 11.75 3.14 5.14
CA ARG A 102 12.34 4.14 4.21
C ARG A 102 12.12 5.56 4.70
N THR A 103 10.95 5.86 5.27
CA THR A 103 10.69 7.15 5.93
C THR A 103 11.70 7.39 7.05
N TYR A 104 11.93 6.41 7.94
CA TYR A 104 12.96 6.50 8.98
C TYR A 104 14.35 6.83 8.42
N LEU A 105 14.75 6.14 7.34
CA LEU A 105 16.06 6.35 6.72
C LEU A 105 16.21 7.77 6.14
N LEU A 106 15.16 8.34 5.57
CA LEU A 106 15.19 9.73 5.09
C LEU A 106 15.40 10.72 6.24
N LEU A 107 14.76 10.46 7.38
CA LEU A 107 14.81 11.34 8.54
C LEU A 107 16.10 11.22 9.35
N SER A 108 16.87 10.13 9.19
CA SER A 108 18.12 9.94 9.94
C SER A 108 19.22 10.94 9.56
N GLY A 109 19.06 11.65 8.43
CA GLY A 109 20.06 12.59 7.92
C GLY A 109 21.28 11.91 7.30
N GLU A 110 21.20 10.61 7.01
CA GLU A 110 22.25 9.92 6.30
C GLU A 110 22.42 10.44 4.86
N ASP A 111 23.60 10.18 4.29
CA ASP A 111 23.95 10.54 2.92
C ASP A 111 23.86 12.05 2.64
N GLY A 112 24.05 12.91 3.65
CA GLY A 112 24.06 14.36 3.48
C GLY A 112 22.67 15.01 3.46
N LEU A 113 21.61 14.28 3.84
CA LEU A 113 20.33 14.89 4.15
C LEU A 113 20.39 15.60 5.52
N PRO A 114 19.63 16.68 5.73
CA PRO A 114 19.48 17.24 7.06
C PRO A 114 18.73 16.27 7.97
N LEU A 115 19.10 16.24 9.25
CA LEU A 115 18.42 15.48 10.28
C LEU A 115 16.94 15.89 10.33
N LEU A 116 16.02 14.91 10.45
CA LEU A 116 14.56 15.13 10.41
C LEU A 116 14.04 15.86 9.16
N LEU A 117 14.84 15.89 8.08
CA LEU A 117 14.58 16.60 6.84
C LEU A 117 14.34 18.11 7.01
N MET A 118 15.09 18.76 7.93
CA MET A 118 15.01 20.20 8.18
C MET A 118 16.36 20.81 8.57
N GLN A 119 16.68 22.02 8.10
CA GLN A 119 17.99 22.63 8.37
C GLN A 119 18.14 23.10 9.83
N ASP A 120 17.16 23.81 10.38
CA ASP A 120 17.23 24.41 11.73
C ASP A 120 16.57 23.54 12.80
N THR A 121 17.05 22.29 12.92
CA THR A 121 16.57 21.36 13.96
C THR A 121 16.92 21.84 15.37
N GLY A 122 16.01 21.63 16.32
CA GLY A 122 16.14 22.04 17.73
C GLY A 122 15.23 23.21 18.09
N VAL A 123 15.02 24.13 17.14
CA VAL A 123 13.84 25.02 17.13
C VAL A 123 12.70 24.34 16.38
N ASN A 124 13.01 23.70 15.25
CA ASN A 124 12.08 22.89 14.49
C ASN A 124 12.24 21.39 14.80
N SER A 125 11.12 20.67 14.74
CA SER A 125 11.02 19.21 14.87
C SER A 125 10.99 18.51 13.51
N GLY A 126 10.80 19.26 12.42
CA GLY A 126 10.75 18.75 11.05
C GLY A 126 9.72 17.64 10.87
N PHE A 127 10.11 16.58 10.17
CA PHE A 127 9.22 15.48 9.82
C PHE A 127 9.05 14.42 10.94
N MET A 128 9.51 14.71 12.16
CA MET A 128 9.39 13.79 13.31
C MET A 128 7.93 13.37 13.58
N LEU A 129 7.00 14.31 13.66
CA LEU A 129 5.58 14.01 13.93
C LEU A 129 4.87 13.29 12.77
N PRO A 130 5.11 13.66 11.49
CA PRO A 130 4.71 12.83 10.36
C PRO A 130 5.18 11.38 10.51
N GLN A 131 6.45 11.14 10.87
CA GLN A 131 6.93 9.78 11.09
C GLN A 131 6.23 9.08 12.26
N TYR A 132 5.99 9.77 13.38
CA TYR A 132 5.25 9.17 14.50
C TYR A 132 3.84 8.75 14.10
N THR A 133 3.19 9.55 13.24
CA THR A 133 1.88 9.22 12.67
C THR A 133 1.96 7.95 11.83
N ALA A 134 2.96 7.84 10.93
CA ALA A 134 3.17 6.63 10.13
C ALA A 134 3.43 5.40 11.01
N ALA A 135 4.27 5.51 12.04
CA ALA A 135 4.59 4.43 12.95
C ALA A 135 3.37 3.96 13.76
N ALA A 136 2.53 4.89 14.23
CA ALA A 136 1.31 4.57 14.96
C ALA A 136 0.30 3.83 14.07
N LEU A 137 0.05 4.34 12.86
CA LEU A 137 -0.88 3.72 11.90
C LEU A 137 -0.40 2.34 11.44
N LEU A 138 0.91 2.17 11.22
CA LEU A 138 1.49 0.86 10.94
C LEU A 138 1.26 -0.13 12.09
N ASN A 139 1.35 0.34 13.35
CA ASN A 139 1.08 -0.53 14.50
C ASN A 139 -0.39 -0.95 14.56
N GLU A 140 -1.33 -0.05 14.27
CA GLU A 140 -2.75 -0.41 14.13
C GLU A 140 -2.97 -1.45 13.02
N ALA A 141 -2.36 -1.25 11.85
CA ALA A 141 -2.45 -2.19 10.73
C ALA A 141 -1.92 -3.59 11.11
N LYS A 142 -0.84 -3.68 11.90
CA LYS A 142 -0.31 -4.95 12.40
C LYS A 142 -1.29 -5.71 13.29
N VAL A 143 -2.04 -5.02 14.15
CA VAL A 143 -3.07 -5.65 14.98
C VAL A 143 -4.21 -6.14 14.10
N LEU A 144 -4.67 -5.30 13.18
CA LEU A 144 -5.74 -5.62 12.22
C LEU A 144 -5.35 -6.78 11.27
N ALA A 145 -4.07 -7.00 11.00
CA ALA A 145 -3.62 -8.10 10.13
C ALA A 145 -3.80 -9.51 10.74
N THR A 146 -4.24 -9.64 12.00
CA THR A 146 -4.54 -10.94 12.63
C THR A 146 -5.73 -11.60 11.93
N PRO A 147 -5.63 -12.78 11.29
CA PRO A 147 -6.70 -13.34 10.45
C PRO A 147 -8.05 -13.49 11.15
N ALA A 148 -9.13 -13.08 10.48
CA ALA A 148 -10.51 -13.32 10.92
C ALA A 148 -11.02 -14.67 10.42
N SER A 149 -10.56 -15.13 9.24
CA SER A 149 -10.97 -16.38 8.60
C SER A 149 -10.53 -17.63 9.36
N THR A 150 -9.67 -17.50 10.38
CA THR A 150 -9.26 -18.62 11.22
C THR A 150 -10.25 -18.93 12.34
N ASP A 151 -11.26 -18.07 12.53
CA ASP A 151 -12.29 -18.24 13.55
C ASP A 151 -13.62 -18.69 12.95
N SER A 152 -14.42 -19.40 13.75
CA SER A 152 -15.78 -19.81 13.42
C SER A 152 -16.56 -20.04 14.70
N ILE A 153 -17.73 -19.41 14.82
CA ILE A 153 -18.62 -19.54 15.98
C ILE A 153 -19.95 -20.12 15.50
N PRO A 154 -20.38 -21.29 16.01
CA PRO A 154 -21.60 -21.93 15.55
C PRO A 154 -22.82 -21.11 15.93
N THR A 155 -23.74 -20.95 14.99
CA THR A 155 -25.02 -20.25 15.18
C THR A 155 -26.18 -21.19 14.85
N SER A 156 -27.42 -20.67 14.92
CA SER A 156 -28.61 -21.40 14.46
C SER A 156 -28.77 -22.80 15.09
N LEU A 157 -28.47 -22.93 16.39
CA LEU A 157 -28.50 -24.19 17.15
C LEU A 157 -27.59 -25.30 16.56
N GLY A 158 -26.48 -24.92 15.94
CA GLY A 158 -25.52 -25.84 15.31
C GLY A 158 -25.87 -26.20 13.86
N GLN A 159 -26.87 -25.54 13.26
CA GLN A 159 -27.16 -25.69 11.83
C GLN A 159 -26.12 -24.97 10.96
N GLU A 160 -25.63 -23.83 11.42
CA GLU A 160 -24.50 -23.09 10.87
C GLU A 160 -23.31 -23.33 11.81
N ASP A 161 -22.76 -24.54 11.77
CA ASP A 161 -21.67 -24.97 12.67
C ASP A 161 -20.28 -24.50 12.22
N HIS A 162 -20.15 -24.08 10.97
CA HIS A 162 -18.96 -23.47 10.39
C HIS A 162 -19.32 -22.23 9.55
N VAL A 163 -18.59 -21.13 9.74
CA VAL A 163 -18.74 -19.87 9.00
C VAL A 163 -17.37 -19.27 8.67
N SER A 164 -17.30 -18.42 7.64
CA SER A 164 -16.01 -17.91 7.14
C SER A 164 -15.47 -16.64 7.80
N MET A 165 -16.33 -15.91 8.53
CA MET A 165 -16.02 -14.55 9.00
C MET A 165 -15.62 -13.57 7.87
N GLY A 166 -16.02 -13.84 6.62
CA GLY A 166 -15.56 -13.10 5.44
C GLY A 166 -15.89 -11.61 5.45
N ALA A 167 -17.04 -11.21 6.02
CA ALA A 167 -17.40 -9.80 6.18
C ALA A 167 -16.43 -9.06 7.12
N THR A 168 -16.04 -9.71 8.23
CA THR A 168 -15.06 -9.17 9.18
C THR A 168 -13.69 -9.05 8.52
N ALA A 169 -13.26 -10.07 7.75
CA ALA A 169 -12.02 -10.01 6.98
C ALA A 169 -12.02 -8.83 5.99
N ALA A 170 -13.15 -8.57 5.31
CA ALA A 170 -13.30 -7.46 4.37
C ALA A 170 -13.18 -6.09 5.04
N LEU A 171 -13.92 -5.85 6.11
CA LEU A 171 -13.91 -4.58 6.85
C LEU A 171 -12.52 -4.25 7.37
N LYS A 172 -11.87 -5.26 7.94
CA LYS A 172 -10.55 -5.13 8.55
C LYS A 172 -9.45 -4.94 7.49
N CYS A 173 -9.55 -5.60 6.33
CA CYS A 173 -8.69 -5.34 5.18
C CYS A 173 -8.85 -3.91 4.64
N TYR A 174 -10.09 -3.37 4.62
CA TYR A 174 -10.35 -1.99 4.23
C TYR A 174 -9.72 -0.99 5.20
N GLU A 175 -9.82 -1.22 6.51
CA GLU A 175 -9.14 -0.40 7.51
C GLU A 175 -7.62 -0.44 7.35
N VAL A 176 -7.03 -1.63 7.12
CA VAL A 176 -5.60 -1.77 6.84
C VAL A 176 -5.19 -0.92 5.63
N LEU A 177 -5.96 -0.98 4.53
CA LEU A 177 -5.68 -0.19 3.33
C LEU A 177 -5.63 1.32 3.65
N ASP A 178 -6.60 1.84 4.41
CA ASP A 178 -6.63 3.26 4.80
C ASP A 178 -5.40 3.70 5.61
N ARG A 179 -4.92 2.85 6.53
CA ARG A 179 -3.66 3.09 7.26
C ARG A 179 -2.46 3.09 6.33
N VAL A 180 -2.38 2.08 5.47
CA VAL A 180 -1.26 1.88 4.53
C VAL A 180 -1.15 3.04 3.56
N GLU A 181 -2.26 3.53 3.01
CA GLU A 181 -2.26 4.71 2.13
C GLU A 181 -1.72 5.96 2.83
N THR A 182 -2.04 6.15 4.12
CA THR A 182 -1.51 7.28 4.89
C THR A 182 -0.01 7.14 5.15
N VAL A 183 0.48 5.94 5.46
CA VAL A 183 1.93 5.67 5.61
C VAL A 183 2.68 5.98 4.30
N LEU A 184 2.14 5.53 3.16
CA LEU A 184 2.72 5.80 1.84
C LEU A 184 2.69 7.29 1.48
N ALA A 185 1.60 8.00 1.84
CA ALA A 185 1.50 9.44 1.63
C ALA A 185 2.56 10.22 2.42
N ILE A 186 2.85 9.81 3.67
CA ILE A 186 3.92 10.39 4.48
C ILE A 186 5.29 10.11 3.85
N GLU A 187 5.54 8.87 3.40
CA GLU A 187 6.79 8.55 2.70
C GLU A 187 6.97 9.43 1.45
N MET A 188 5.91 9.63 0.67
CA MET A 188 5.93 10.47 -0.53
C MET A 188 6.31 11.92 -0.22
N MET A 189 5.72 12.51 0.83
CA MET A 189 6.09 13.85 1.31
C MET A 189 7.56 13.93 1.72
N CYS A 190 8.02 12.97 2.54
CA CYS A 190 9.41 12.91 2.99
C CYS A 190 10.37 12.74 1.81
N GLY A 191 10.02 11.90 0.83
CA GLY A 191 10.79 11.71 -0.39
C GLY A 191 10.90 13.00 -1.20
N ALA A 192 9.81 13.75 -1.33
CA ALA A 192 9.83 15.03 -2.04
C ALA A 192 10.71 16.08 -1.33
N GLN A 193 10.63 16.14 0.00
CA GLN A 193 11.50 16.99 0.83
C GLN A 193 12.97 16.60 0.68
N ALA A 194 13.28 15.31 0.69
CA ALA A 194 14.63 14.81 0.52
C ALA A 194 15.19 15.14 -0.87
N ILE A 195 14.38 15.05 -1.93
CA ILE A 195 14.78 15.41 -3.30
C ILE A 195 15.19 16.89 -3.39
N ASP A 196 14.50 17.81 -2.71
CA ASP A 196 14.89 19.23 -2.72
C ASP A 196 16.31 19.43 -2.19
N TYR A 197 16.68 18.70 -1.13
CA TYR A 197 18.03 18.74 -0.56
C TYR A 197 19.09 18.04 -1.42
N ARG A 198 18.71 17.36 -2.51
CA ARG A 198 19.66 16.79 -3.48
C ARG A 198 20.09 17.79 -4.56
N ALA A 199 19.46 18.96 -4.65
CA ALA A 199 19.84 19.97 -5.62
C ALA A 199 21.35 20.32 -5.53
N PRO A 200 22.05 20.47 -6.66
CA PRO A 200 21.54 20.52 -8.03
C PRO A 200 21.39 19.16 -8.74
N LEU A 201 21.62 18.02 -8.06
CA LEU A 201 21.51 16.69 -8.67
C LEU A 201 20.05 16.36 -8.99
N ARG A 202 19.83 15.84 -10.20
CA ARG A 202 18.50 15.43 -10.65
C ARG A 202 18.18 13.99 -10.25
N PRO A 203 16.99 13.72 -9.67
CA PRO A 203 16.54 12.36 -9.43
C PRO A 203 16.21 11.65 -10.75
N GLY A 204 16.00 10.33 -10.69
CA GLY A 204 15.57 9.56 -11.87
C GLY A 204 14.20 9.99 -12.40
N ALA A 205 13.90 9.62 -13.65
CA ALA A 205 12.69 10.05 -14.36
C ALA A 205 11.38 9.89 -13.56
N GLY A 206 11.19 8.76 -12.87
CA GLY A 206 9.98 8.49 -12.08
C GLY A 206 9.87 9.41 -10.86
N PRO A 207 10.85 9.39 -9.93
CA PRO A 207 10.84 10.29 -8.80
C PRO A 207 10.84 11.78 -9.17
N ALA A 208 11.45 12.17 -10.30
CA ALA A 208 11.40 13.55 -10.80
C ALA A 208 9.96 13.98 -11.13
N ALA A 209 9.23 13.17 -11.91
CA ALA A 209 7.86 13.47 -12.27
C ALA A 209 6.92 13.44 -11.05
N ALA A 210 7.10 12.48 -10.13
CA ALA A 210 6.33 12.44 -8.90
C ALA A 210 6.61 13.66 -7.99
N HIS A 211 7.87 14.08 -7.90
CA HIS A 211 8.28 15.26 -7.14
C HIS A 211 7.63 16.54 -7.67
N GLU A 212 7.57 16.72 -8.99
CA GLU A 212 6.91 17.87 -9.61
C GLU A 212 5.43 17.95 -9.21
N VAL A 213 4.69 16.84 -9.33
CA VAL A 213 3.27 16.76 -8.92
C VAL A 213 3.09 17.07 -7.44
N VAL A 214 3.95 16.52 -6.58
CA VAL A 214 3.90 16.80 -5.13
C VAL A 214 4.15 18.29 -4.86
N ARG A 215 5.14 18.90 -5.51
CA ARG A 215 5.52 20.30 -5.28
C ARG A 215 4.51 21.32 -5.81
N GLN A 216 3.62 20.92 -6.71
CA GLN A 216 2.45 21.73 -7.10
C GLN A 216 1.42 21.89 -5.96
N HIS A 217 1.40 20.96 -4.99
CA HIS A 217 0.36 20.88 -3.96
C HIS A 217 0.90 21.04 -2.54
N ILE A 218 2.13 20.59 -2.30
CA ILE A 218 2.79 20.57 -1.01
C ILE A 218 4.14 21.27 -1.20
N THR A 219 4.30 22.46 -0.63
CA THR A 219 5.56 23.20 -0.77
C THR A 219 6.66 22.57 0.07
N HIS A 220 7.92 22.87 -0.26
CA HIS A 220 9.06 22.61 0.63
C HIS A 220 8.79 23.19 2.02
N ALA A 221 9.17 22.45 3.06
CA ALA A 221 9.06 22.91 4.44
C ALA A 221 10.43 23.46 4.89
N GLU A 222 10.53 24.77 5.10
CA GLU A 222 11.72 25.41 5.68
C GLU A 222 11.67 25.43 7.22
N GLU A 223 10.47 25.47 7.79
CA GLU A 223 10.19 25.48 9.22
C GLU A 223 8.99 24.58 9.57
N ASP A 224 8.80 24.33 10.87
CA ASP A 224 7.67 23.57 11.38
C ASP A 224 6.34 24.22 10.99
N ARG A 225 5.39 23.39 10.55
CA ARG A 225 4.02 23.81 10.25
C ARG A 225 3.02 22.72 10.55
N GLN A 226 1.74 22.99 10.29
CA GLN A 226 0.68 22.00 10.45
C GLN A 226 0.73 20.94 9.34
N PHE A 227 1.61 19.95 9.48
CA PHE A 227 1.77 18.85 8.53
C PHE A 227 0.51 18.00 8.31
N GLY A 228 -0.52 18.12 9.16
CA GLY A 228 -1.79 17.42 8.96
C GLY A 228 -2.51 17.81 7.65
N GLU A 229 -2.35 19.06 7.18
CA GLU A 229 -2.88 19.49 5.88
C GLU A 229 -2.07 18.89 4.73
N ASP A 230 -0.74 18.88 4.85
CA ASP A 230 0.16 18.27 3.87
C ASP A 230 -0.12 16.77 3.74
N ILE A 231 -0.31 16.04 4.85
CA ILE A 231 -0.63 14.60 4.83
C ILE A 231 -1.96 14.36 4.11
N ARG A 232 -2.99 15.19 4.35
CA ARG A 232 -4.28 15.08 3.65
C ARG A 232 -4.14 15.36 2.16
N ALA A 233 -3.33 16.36 1.78
CA ALA A 233 -3.05 16.64 0.38
C ALA A 233 -2.31 15.46 -0.28
N ALA A 234 -1.28 14.91 0.37
CA ALA A 234 -0.53 13.75 -0.11
C ALA A 234 -1.43 12.51 -0.29
N LEU A 235 -2.32 12.26 0.66
CA LEU A 235 -3.30 11.17 0.57
C LEU A 235 -4.28 11.38 -0.60
N SER A 236 -4.73 12.61 -0.83
CA SER A 236 -5.58 12.95 -1.96
C SER A 236 -4.86 12.70 -3.29
N LEU A 237 -3.58 13.08 -3.39
CA LEU A 237 -2.76 12.83 -4.58
C LEU A 237 -2.63 11.32 -4.83
N LEU A 238 -2.26 10.55 -3.82
CA LEU A 238 -2.08 9.10 -3.92
C LEU A 238 -3.36 8.38 -4.42
N ARG A 239 -4.53 8.81 -3.94
CA ARG A 239 -5.82 8.18 -4.29
C ARG A 239 -6.37 8.59 -5.65
N ARG A 240 -6.10 9.82 -6.11
CA ARG A 240 -6.92 10.45 -7.17
C ARG A 240 -6.13 11.20 -8.24
N ASP A 241 -4.85 11.49 -8.03
CA ASP A 241 -4.11 12.30 -8.97
C ASP A 241 -3.74 11.49 -10.23
N PRO A 242 -4.28 11.85 -11.40
CA PRO A 242 -4.07 11.08 -12.62
C PRO A 242 -2.63 11.14 -13.12
N GLU A 243 -1.90 12.24 -12.86
CA GLU A 243 -0.51 12.41 -13.30
C GLU A 243 0.41 11.52 -12.47
N LEU A 244 0.28 11.55 -11.14
CA LEU A 244 1.01 10.67 -10.22
C LEU A 244 0.74 9.20 -10.53
N LEU A 245 -0.52 8.84 -10.77
CA LEU A 245 -0.90 7.46 -11.13
C LEU A 245 -0.37 7.07 -12.52
N ALA A 246 -0.32 7.99 -13.48
CA ALA A 246 0.28 7.74 -14.79
C ALA A 246 1.79 7.49 -14.67
N VAL A 247 2.50 8.30 -13.88
CA VAL A 247 3.92 8.08 -13.56
C VAL A 247 4.12 6.70 -12.96
N ALA A 248 3.30 6.31 -11.97
CA ALA A 248 3.37 4.99 -11.35
C ALA A 248 3.08 3.84 -12.35
N ARG A 249 2.25 4.09 -13.38
CA ARG A 249 1.81 3.08 -14.36
C ARG A 249 2.76 2.90 -15.54
N GLU A 250 3.58 3.90 -15.86
CA GLU A 250 4.51 3.89 -16.99
C GLU A 250 5.39 2.62 -17.10
N PRO A 251 5.90 2.01 -16.01
CA PRO A 251 6.67 0.77 -16.11
C PRO A 251 5.84 -0.46 -16.47
N TYR A 252 4.53 -0.41 -16.22
CA TYR A 252 3.58 -1.49 -16.49
C TYR A 252 2.89 -1.33 -17.85
N ALA A 253 3.10 -0.20 -18.53
CA ALA A 253 2.85 -0.05 -19.95
C ALA A 253 3.90 -0.86 -20.73
N VAL A 254 3.67 -2.17 -20.80
CA VAL A 254 4.23 -3.04 -21.83
C VAL A 254 3.03 -3.62 -22.54
N ASP A 255 3.03 -3.53 -23.86
CA ASP A 255 2.02 -4.09 -24.76
C ASP A 255 1.54 -5.44 -24.23
N ARG A 256 0.27 -5.48 -23.81
CA ARG A 256 -0.50 -6.72 -23.86
C ARG A 256 -0.78 -6.97 -25.35
N GLY A 257 0.25 -7.42 -26.06
CA GLY A 257 0.12 -7.96 -27.42
C GLY A 257 -0.72 -9.22 -27.42
#